data_AF-A0A9E0MF89-F1
#
_entry.id   AF-A0A9E0MF89-F1
#
_cell.length_a   1.000
_cell.length_b   1.000
_cell.length_c   1.000
_cell.angle_alpha   90.00
_cell.angle_beta   90.00
_cell.angle_gamma   90.00
#
_symmetry.space_group_name_H-M   'P 1'
#
loop_
_entity.id
_entity.type
_entity.pdbx_description
1 polymer ?
#
loop_
_entity_poly.entity_id
_entity_poly.type
_entity_poly.pdbx_seq_one_letter_code
_entity_poly.pdbx_strand_id
1 'polypeptide(L)'
;MQSVPARGFERTLTELDFARLRKLANDKPPQWLTDLLDGVDILDARELPSDTVTMYSTVEFQDLYTGRRQQLTICYPNDAEPAAGFVSVLSPVGCALLGLRVGDVARWQTPSGEGGGAQILSVLFQPEASGDYSL
;
A
#
# COMPACT_ATOMS: atom_id res chain seq x y z
N MET A 1 20.33 19.22 -17.84
CA MET A 1 19.85 17.86 -17.53
C MET A 1 19.90 17.73 -16.02
N GLN A 2 18.80 18.04 -15.33
CA GLN A 2 18.77 17.94 -13.87
C GLN A 2 18.35 16.52 -13.53
N SER A 3 19.26 15.78 -12.92
CA SER A 3 19.00 14.48 -12.34
C SER A 3 17.87 14.64 -11.32
N VAL A 4 16.70 14.09 -11.62
CA VAL A 4 15.65 13.91 -10.64
C VAL A 4 16.23 12.99 -9.57
N PRO A 5 16.36 13.42 -8.30
CA PRO A 5 16.78 12.50 -7.26
C PRO A 5 15.77 11.36 -7.24
N ALA A 6 16.26 10.12 -7.23
CA ALA A 6 15.42 8.97 -6.91
C ALA A 6 14.84 9.27 -5.53
N ARG A 7 13.57 9.72 -5.49
CA ARG A 7 12.83 9.85 -4.25
C ARG A 7 12.95 8.50 -3.57
N GLY A 8 13.63 8.48 -2.42
CA GLY A 8 13.47 7.39 -1.48
C GLY A 8 11.97 7.20 -1.26
N PHE A 9 11.57 5.98 -0.92
CA PHE A 9 10.18 5.63 -0.65
C PHE A 9 9.63 6.48 0.52
N GLU A 10 9.30 7.75 0.29
CA GLU A 10 8.55 8.64 1.18
C GLU A 10 7.11 8.10 1.19
N ARG A 11 6.92 7.01 1.94
CA ARG A 11 5.61 6.44 2.21
C ARG A 11 5.11 7.04 3.51
N THR A 12 3.80 7.22 3.59
CA THR A 12 3.15 7.77 4.79
C THR A 12 2.24 6.73 5.41
N LEU A 13 2.26 6.63 6.74
CA LEU A 13 1.34 5.79 7.53
C LEU A 13 0.76 6.56 8.72
N THR A 14 -0.36 6.07 9.26
CA THR A 14 -0.83 6.47 10.59
C THR A 14 0.07 5.88 11.68
N GLU A 15 0.06 6.48 12.86
CA GLU A 15 0.71 5.91 14.05
C GLU A 15 0.13 4.52 14.40
N LEU A 16 -1.18 4.35 14.22
CA LEU A 16 -1.88 3.10 14.49
C LEU A 16 -1.40 1.97 13.57
N ASP A 17 -1.37 2.22 12.26
CA ASP A 17 -0.90 1.24 11.28
C ASP A 17 0.58 0.95 11.43
N PHE A 18 1.40 1.96 11.73
CA PHE A 18 2.81 1.76 12.04
C PHE A 18 2.98 0.77 13.20
N ALA A 19 2.26 0.98 14.31
CA ALA A 19 2.32 0.10 15.47
C ALA A 19 1.85 -1.32 15.15
N ARG A 20 0.77 -1.47 14.37
CA ARG A 20 0.22 -2.77 13.97
C ARG A 20 1.15 -3.51 13.00
N LEU A 21 1.71 -2.83 12.00
CA LEU A 21 2.68 -3.39 11.07
C LEU A 21 3.98 -3.78 11.77
N ARG A 22 4.44 -2.97 12.74
CA ARG A 22 5.58 -3.32 13.59
C ARG A 22 5.31 -4.55 14.46
N LYS A 23 4.09 -4.73 14.95
CA LYS A 23 3.69 -5.95 15.68
C LYS A 23 3.59 -7.16 14.74
N LEU A 24 3.18 -6.93 13.49
CA LEU A 24 3.10 -7.94 12.45
C LEU A 24 4.48 -8.40 11.96
N ALA A 25 5.49 -7.52 12.04
CA ALA A 25 6.88 -7.88 11.88
C ALA A 25 7.29 -8.85 13.02
N ASN A 26 7.07 -10.14 12.76
CA ASN A 26 7.50 -11.25 13.63
C ASN A 26 9.04 -11.34 13.64
N ASP A 27 9.63 -12.38 14.24
CA ASP A 27 11.09 -12.55 14.40
C ASP A 27 11.91 -12.38 13.10
N LYS A 28 11.34 -12.74 11.94
CA LYS A 28 11.93 -12.54 10.61
C LYS A 28 10.94 -11.89 9.64
N PRO A 29 10.78 -10.56 9.67
CA PRO A 29 9.91 -9.87 8.74
C PRO A 29 10.50 -9.92 7.32
N PRO A 30 9.66 -9.81 6.28
CA PRO A 30 10.17 -9.63 4.92
C PRO A 30 10.92 -8.30 4.83
N GLN A 31 12.00 -8.24 4.05
CA GLN A 31 12.90 -7.08 3.98
C GLN A 31 12.16 -5.77 3.68
N TRP A 32 11.17 -5.80 2.77
CA TRP A 32 10.40 -4.61 2.42
C TRP A 32 9.67 -4.00 3.62
N LEU A 33 9.24 -4.81 4.59
CA LEU A 33 8.52 -4.33 5.77
C LEU A 33 9.49 -3.64 6.72
N THR A 34 10.70 -4.18 6.88
CA THR A 34 11.78 -3.52 7.60
C THR A 34 12.12 -2.18 6.95
N ASP A 35 12.35 -2.17 5.63
CA ASP A 35 12.71 -0.95 4.89
C ASP A 35 11.59 0.11 4.97
N LEU A 36 10.32 -0.33 4.91
CA LEU A 36 9.17 0.54 5.12
C LEU A 36 9.19 1.13 6.52
N LEU A 37 9.27 0.31 7.56
CA LEU A 37 9.22 0.78 8.95
C LEU A 37 10.41 1.69 9.32
N ASP A 38 11.56 1.54 8.66
CA ASP A 38 12.73 2.40 8.86
C ASP A 38 12.64 3.75 8.12
N GLY A 39 11.87 3.84 7.03
CA GLY A 39 11.84 5.00 6.13
C GLY A 39 10.49 5.69 5.99
N VAL A 40 9.47 5.27 6.74
CA VAL A 40 8.10 5.80 6.65
C VAL A 40 7.92 7.08 7.46
N ASP A 41 7.20 8.04 6.89
CA ASP A 41 6.70 9.21 7.63
C ASP A 41 5.40 8.86 8.34
N ILE A 42 5.33 9.17 9.63
CA ILE A 42 4.11 8.99 10.44
C ILE A 42 3.34 10.32 10.44
N LEU A 43 2.11 10.30 9.96
CA LEU A 43 1.17 11.43 10.03
C LEU A 43 -0.03 11.11 10.92
N ASP A 44 -0.66 12.17 11.43
CA ASP A 44 -1.97 12.04 12.06
C ASP A 44 -2.99 11.56 11.02
N ALA A 45 -3.89 10.67 11.43
CA ALA A 45 -4.90 10.10 10.53
C ALA A 45 -5.79 11.18 9.89
N ARG A 46 -5.97 12.34 10.53
CA ARG A 46 -6.75 13.47 10.01
C ARG A 46 -5.98 14.33 9.02
N GLU A 47 -4.66 14.22 9.01
CA GLU A 47 -3.76 14.93 8.10
C GLU A 47 -3.38 14.08 6.89
N LEU A 48 -3.79 12.80 6.88
CA LEU A 48 -3.55 11.91 5.75
C LEU A 48 -4.29 12.40 4.50
N PRO A 49 -3.57 12.56 3.37
CA PRO A 49 -4.19 12.88 2.10
C PRO A 49 -5.15 11.78 1.65
N SER A 50 -6.34 12.17 1.18
CA SER A 50 -7.39 11.24 0.73
C SER A 50 -7.05 10.47 -0.56
N ASP A 51 -5.96 10.84 -1.22
CA ASP A 51 -5.42 10.18 -2.41
C ASP A 51 -4.33 9.15 -2.08
N THR A 52 -4.02 8.92 -0.80
CA THR A 52 -2.99 7.98 -0.34
C THR A 52 -3.59 6.61 0.00
N VAL A 53 -2.95 5.54 -0.45
CA VAL A 53 -3.35 4.16 -0.13
C VAL A 53 -2.93 3.81 1.30
N THR A 54 -3.91 3.67 2.20
CA THR A 54 -3.73 3.27 3.61
C THR A 54 -4.24 1.84 3.85
N MET A 55 -4.15 1.34 5.08
CA MET A 55 -4.79 0.07 5.44
C MET A 55 -6.30 0.18 5.26
N TYR A 56 -6.92 -0.91 4.78
CA TYR A 56 -8.33 -0.99 4.41
C TYR A 56 -8.81 -0.02 3.32
N SER A 57 -7.89 0.67 2.64
CA SER A 57 -8.24 1.42 1.43
C SER A 57 -8.68 0.49 0.31
N THR A 58 -9.77 0.85 -0.38
CA THR A 58 -10.17 0.25 -1.66
C THR A 58 -9.64 1.09 -2.80
N VAL A 59 -8.87 0.47 -3.69
CA VAL A 59 -8.18 1.16 -4.78
C VAL A 59 -8.63 0.62 -6.13
N GLU A 60 -8.81 1.52 -7.10
CA GLU A 60 -8.89 1.16 -8.51
C GLU A 60 -7.52 1.37 -9.16
N PHE A 61 -7.05 0.38 -9.90
CA PHE A 61 -5.78 0.43 -10.60
C PHE A 61 -5.90 -0.14 -12.01
N GLN A 62 -4.98 0.28 -12.88
CA GLN A 62 -4.82 -0.26 -14.22
C GLN A 62 -3.53 -1.06 -14.32
N ASP A 63 -3.66 -2.34 -14.64
CA ASP A 63 -2.51 -3.19 -14.93
C ASP A 63 -1.77 -2.68 -16.19
N LEU A 64 -0.45 -2.49 -16.08
CA LEU A 64 0.36 -1.87 -17.13
C LEU A 64 0.56 -2.77 -18.36
N TYR A 65 0.40 -4.08 -18.22
CA TYR A 65 0.67 -5.04 -19.28
C TYR A 65 -0.57 -5.37 -20.09
N THR A 66 -1.71 -5.50 -19.40
CA THR A 66 -2.99 -5.91 -19.97
C THR A 66 -3.93 -4.73 -20.20
N GLY A 67 -3.67 -3.57 -19.57
CA GLY A 67 -4.54 -2.40 -19.60
C GLY A 67 -5.86 -2.57 -18.84
N ARG A 68 -6.07 -3.72 -18.17
CA ARG A 68 -7.30 -4.03 -17.45
C ARG A 68 -7.38 -3.21 -16.17
N ARG A 69 -8.57 -2.69 -15.88
CA ARG A 69 -8.88 -2.04 -14.61
C ARG A 69 -9.38 -3.07 -13.61
N GLN A 70 -8.90 -2.98 -12.39
CA GLN A 70 -9.25 -3.86 -11.29
C GLN A 70 -9.37 -3.07 -10.01
N GLN A 71 -10.08 -3.64 -9.05
CA GLN A 71 -10.24 -3.07 -7.71
C GLN A 71 -9.81 -4.09 -6.67
N LEU A 72 -9.19 -3.61 -5.60
CA LEU A 72 -8.87 -4.42 -4.43
C LEU A 72 -8.87 -3.57 -3.16
N THR A 73 -8.95 -4.22 -2.02
CA THR A 73 -8.81 -3.61 -0.70
C THR A 73 -7.54 -4.12 -0.03
N ILE A 74 -6.71 -3.23 0.48
CA ILE A 74 -5.50 -3.60 1.25
C ILE A 74 -5.92 -3.96 2.68
N CYS A 75 -5.49 -5.11 3.20
CA CYS A 75 -5.87 -5.53 4.56
C CYS A 75 -4.72 -6.21 5.30
N TYR A 76 -4.90 -6.45 6.60
CA TYR A 76 -3.99 -7.28 7.36
C TYR A 76 -4.11 -8.77 6.96
N PRO A 77 -3.08 -9.61 7.18
CA PRO A 77 -3.08 -11.00 6.74
C PRO A 77 -4.25 -11.84 7.24
N ASN A 78 -4.74 -11.56 8.45
CA ASN A 78 -5.86 -12.30 9.04
C ASN A 78 -7.20 -12.02 8.35
N ASP A 79 -7.32 -10.90 7.65
CA ASP A 79 -8.54 -10.48 6.95
C ASP A 79 -8.45 -10.72 5.43
N ALA A 80 -7.37 -11.37 4.97
CA ALA A 80 -7.13 -11.56 3.55
C ALA A 80 -8.09 -12.61 2.96
N GLU A 81 -8.91 -12.17 2.01
CA GLU A 81 -9.88 -12.98 1.27
C GLU A 81 -9.76 -12.60 -0.22
N PRO A 82 -8.76 -13.14 -0.96
CA PRO A 82 -8.47 -12.68 -2.32
C PRO A 82 -9.63 -12.87 -3.29
N ALA A 83 -10.46 -13.90 -3.09
CA ALA A 83 -11.67 -14.13 -3.88
C ALA A 83 -12.73 -13.02 -3.71
N ALA A 84 -12.71 -12.32 -2.57
CA ALA A 84 -13.56 -11.16 -2.29
C ALA A 84 -12.86 -9.82 -2.56
N GLY A 85 -11.62 -9.83 -3.10
CA GLY A 85 -10.84 -8.62 -3.38
C GLY A 85 -10.04 -8.06 -2.19
N PHE A 86 -10.00 -8.76 -1.06
CA PHE A 86 -9.19 -8.37 0.11
C PHE A 86 -7.78 -8.96 -0.01
N VAL A 87 -6.80 -8.07 -0.16
CA VAL A 87 -5.41 -8.43 -0.45
C VAL A 87 -4.54 -8.05 0.75
N SER A 88 -3.84 -9.04 1.28
CA SER A 88 -2.90 -8.86 2.38
C SER A 88 -1.81 -7.84 2.02
N VAL A 89 -1.53 -6.94 2.96
CA VAL A 89 -0.37 -6.03 2.94
C VAL A 89 0.96 -6.79 2.86
N LEU A 90 1.00 -8.06 3.29
CA LEU A 90 2.20 -8.91 3.17
C LEU A 90 2.35 -9.59 1.80
N SER A 91 1.38 -9.45 0.91
CA SER A 91 1.51 -9.93 -0.48
C SER A 91 2.39 -8.96 -1.30
N PRO A 92 3.01 -9.41 -2.40
CA PRO A 92 3.78 -8.54 -3.28
C PRO A 92 2.99 -7.34 -3.83
N VAL A 93 1.70 -7.55 -4.14
CA VAL A 93 0.81 -6.48 -4.62
C VAL A 93 0.50 -5.51 -3.48
N GLY A 94 0.14 -6.03 -2.30
CA GLY A 94 -0.24 -5.20 -1.17
C GLY A 94 0.90 -4.31 -0.67
N CYS A 95 2.11 -4.85 -0.56
CA CYS A 95 3.27 -4.07 -0.11
C CYS A 95 3.76 -3.05 -1.15
N ALA A 96 3.49 -3.29 -2.43
CA ALA A 96 3.83 -2.34 -3.50
C ALA A 96 2.88 -1.14 -3.51
N LEU A 97 1.62 -1.33 -3.13
CA LEU A 97 0.58 -0.29 -3.14
C LEU A 97 0.56 0.59 -1.89
N LEU A 98 0.85 0.04 -0.71
CA LEU A 98 0.76 0.77 0.55
C LEU A 98 1.63 2.05 0.53
N GLY A 99 1.02 3.18 0.91
CA GLY A 99 1.66 4.49 1.01
C GLY A 99 1.86 5.20 -0.34
N LEU A 100 1.50 4.58 -1.47
CA LEU A 100 1.47 5.26 -2.77
C LEU A 100 0.23 6.14 -2.92
N ARG A 101 0.26 7.06 -3.88
CA ARG A 101 -0.85 7.96 -4.19
C ARG A 101 -1.49 7.69 -5.54
N VAL A 102 -2.68 8.25 -5.74
CA VAL A 102 -3.31 8.33 -7.06
C VAL A 102 -2.35 8.92 -8.09
N GLY A 103 -2.20 8.25 -9.22
CA GLY A 103 -1.27 8.61 -10.29
C GLY A 103 0.07 7.87 -10.22
N ASP A 104 0.47 7.37 -9.05
CA ASP A 104 1.71 6.60 -8.90
C ASP A 104 1.62 5.22 -9.56
N VAL A 105 2.79 4.66 -9.83
CA VAL A 105 2.95 3.33 -10.41
C VAL A 105 3.55 2.38 -9.37
N ALA A 106 2.77 1.38 -8.98
CA ALA A 106 3.24 0.24 -8.21
C ALA A 106 3.93 -0.76 -9.13
N ARG A 107 5.03 -1.35 -8.65
CA ARG A 107 5.72 -2.48 -9.29
C ARG A 107 6.03 -3.54 -8.26
N TRP A 108 5.87 -4.80 -8.63
CA TRP A 108 6.13 -5.94 -7.76
C TRP A 108 6.65 -7.14 -8.54
N GLN A 109 7.13 -8.13 -7.81
CA GLN A 109 7.44 -9.46 -8.35
C GLN A 109 6.68 -10.52 -7.56
N THR A 110 6.05 -11.46 -8.26
CA THR A 110 5.40 -12.59 -7.61
C THR A 110 6.46 -13.59 -7.10
N PRO A 111 6.10 -14.51 -6.18
CA PRO A 111 7.03 -15.55 -5.74
C PRO A 111 7.52 -16.47 -6.88
N SER A 112 6.76 -16.56 -7.97
CA SER A 112 7.14 -17.28 -9.19
C SER A 112 8.16 -16.54 -10.06
N GLY A 113 8.55 -15.32 -9.67
CA GLY A 113 9.49 -14.47 -10.40
C GLY A 113 8.86 -13.59 -11.49
N GLU A 114 7.54 -13.65 -11.66
CA GLU A 114 6.84 -12.83 -12.65
C GLU A 114 6.72 -11.39 -12.17
N GLY A 115 7.16 -10.44 -13.00
CA GLY A 115 7.01 -9.01 -12.74
C GLY A 115 5.58 -8.54 -13.00
N GLY A 116 5.06 -7.71 -12.10
CA GLY A 116 3.78 -7.03 -12.24
C GLY A 116 3.92 -5.54 -12.01
N GLY A 117 2.93 -4.79 -12.46
CA GLY A 117 2.88 -3.35 -12.26
C GLY A 117 1.53 -2.76 -12.63
N ALA A 118 1.12 -1.76 -11.87
CA ALA A 118 -0.14 -1.08 -12.07
C ALA A 118 -0.04 0.40 -11.73
N GLN A 119 -0.78 1.24 -12.46
CA GLN A 119 -0.99 2.63 -12.11
C GLN A 119 -2.23 2.76 -11.22
N ILE A 120 -2.12 3.49 -10.12
CA ILE A 120 -3.26 3.80 -9.23
C ILE A 120 -4.11 4.86 -9.91
N LEU A 121 -5.37 4.52 -10.22
CA LEU A 121 -6.30 5.43 -10.88
C LEU A 121 -7.11 6.25 -9.87
N SER A 122 -7.51 5.63 -8.76
CA SER A 122 -8.28 6.29 -7.69
C SER A 122 -8.26 5.49 -6.40
N VAL A 123 -8.33 6.18 -5.27
CA VAL A 123 -8.72 5.59 -3.97
C VAL A 123 -10.23 5.76 -3.84
N LEU A 124 -10.96 4.65 -3.91
CA LEU A 124 -12.43 4.61 -3.88
C LEU A 124 -12.99 4.69 -2.46
N PHE A 125 -12.23 4.15 -1.52
CA PHE A 125 -12.52 4.22 -0.09
C PHE A 125 -11.20 4.31 0.67
N GLN A 126 -11.16 5.16 1.69
CA GLN A 126 -10.07 5.30 2.64
C GLN A 126 -10.72 5.50 4.02
N PRO A 127 -10.38 4.70 5.05
CA PRO A 127 -10.96 4.85 6.38
C PRO A 127 -10.85 6.27 6.92
N GLU A 128 -9.67 6.87 6.82
CA GLU A 128 -9.37 8.19 7.35
C GLU A 128 -10.20 9.30 6.68
N ALA A 129 -10.32 9.28 5.36
CA ALA A 129 -11.19 10.21 4.62
C ALA A 129 -12.68 10.03 4.93
N SER A 130 -13.10 8.83 5.36
CA SER A 130 -14.47 8.56 5.80
C SER A 130 -14.75 8.90 7.26
N GLY A 131 -13.71 9.29 8.02
CA GLY A 131 -13.80 9.62 9.44
C GLY A 131 -13.63 8.42 10.39
N ASP A 132 -13.27 7.24 9.87
CA ASP A 132 -12.92 6.08 10.68
C ASP A 132 -11.41 6.05 10.94
N TYR A 133 -11.03 6.48 12.15
CA TYR A 133 -9.64 6.54 12.60
C TYR A 133 -9.25 5.34 13.48
N SER A 134 -10.13 4.32 13.55
CA SER A 134 -9.92 3.13 14.38
C SER A 134 -9.40 1.92 13.60
N LEU A 135 -9.56 1.97 12.28
CA LEU A 135 -9.11 0.97 11.32
C LEU A 135 -7.63 1.10 10.98
#